data_AF-A0A920NF36-F1
#
_entry.id   AF-A0A920NF36-F1
#
_cell.length_a   1.000
_cell.length_b   1.000
_cell.length_c   1.000
_cell.angle_alpha   90.00
_cell.angle_beta   90.00
_cell.angle_gamma   90.00
#
_symmetry.space_group_name_H-M   'P 1'
#
loop_
_entity.id
_entity.type
_entity.pdbx_description
1 polymer ?
#
loop_
_entity_poly.entity_id
_entity_poly.type
_entity_poly.pdbx_seq_one_letter_code
_entity_poly.pdbx_strand_id
1 'polypeptide(L)'
;MKIVCRRRFDNGIWFYRAGAWPGSGSRRYGQHSSCRRTLWGYSYIAVNDHVVVPKDVASLYPYTDDGSWPGRIGDFLDPLSLIGFLAGVTKKINLLTSVLVIPYRPPILAAKMIASLDVMSGGRLILGVGAGWMREEFEAVGAPDFNGRGKVTDEYIEAFRFCGQSRTLAFMESMSTLRI
;
A
#
# COMPACT_ATOMS: atom_id res chain seq x y z
N MET A 1 -6.74 17.55 -3.90
CA MET A 1 -8.09 16.96 -4.06
C MET A 1 -8.36 16.75 -5.55
N LYS A 2 -8.18 15.57 -6.16
CA LYS A 2 -9.06 14.37 -6.14
C LYS A 2 -8.25 13.12 -6.55
N ILE A 3 -8.38 12.01 -5.81
CA ILE A 3 -8.09 10.66 -6.34
C ILE A 3 -9.07 10.54 -7.52
N VAL A 4 -8.61 10.37 -8.76
CA VAL A 4 -9.53 9.96 -9.84
C VAL A 4 -9.56 8.43 -9.85
N CYS A 5 -10.18 7.87 -8.82
CA CYS A 5 -10.65 6.50 -8.81
C CYS A 5 -11.86 6.44 -9.75
N ARG A 6 -11.75 5.68 -10.84
CA ARG A 6 -12.89 5.46 -11.75
C ARG A 6 -13.69 4.20 -11.42
N ARG A 7 -13.19 3.33 -10.54
CA ARG A 7 -13.89 2.12 -10.10
C ARG A 7 -13.32 1.58 -8.78
N ARG A 8 -14.17 1.53 -7.75
CA ARG A 8 -13.96 0.80 -6.49
C ARG A 8 -14.65 -0.56 -6.64
N PHE A 9 -13.99 -1.62 -6.20
CA PHE A 9 -14.61 -2.94 -6.03
C PHE A 9 -14.70 -3.27 -4.54
N ASP A 10 -15.58 -4.19 -4.19
CA ASP A 10 -15.66 -4.76 -2.83
C ASP A 10 -14.30 -5.34 -2.42
N ASN A 11 -14.00 -5.35 -1.12
CA ASN A 11 -12.78 -5.92 -0.51
C ASN A 11 -11.47 -5.14 -0.69
N GLY A 12 -11.55 -3.81 -0.84
CA GLY A 12 -10.36 -2.95 -0.78
C GLY A 12 -9.50 -2.92 -2.05
N ILE A 13 -10.06 -3.30 -3.20
CA ILE A 13 -9.38 -3.30 -4.50
C ILE A 13 -9.70 -2.01 -5.28
N TRP A 14 -8.66 -1.37 -5.81
CA TRP A 14 -8.75 -0.09 -6.52
C TRP A 14 -8.00 -0.13 -7.86
N PHE A 15 -8.57 0.47 -8.90
CA PHE A 15 -7.91 0.60 -10.20
C PHE A 15 -7.54 2.06 -10.49
N TYR A 16 -6.26 2.32 -10.78
CA TYR A 16 -5.74 3.66 -11.04
C TYR A 16 -5.19 3.81 -12.47
N ARG A 17 -5.51 4.95 -13.10
CA ARG A 17 -4.89 5.37 -14.36
C ARG A 17 -3.57 6.10 -14.07
N ALA A 18 -2.62 6.02 -14.98
CA ALA A 18 -1.42 6.87 -14.94
C ALA A 18 -1.82 8.35 -14.81
N GLY A 19 -1.25 9.04 -13.81
CA GLY A 19 -1.46 10.47 -13.55
C GLY A 19 -2.63 10.83 -12.62
N ALA A 20 -3.32 9.87 -12.00
CA ALA A 20 -4.54 10.11 -11.21
C ALA A 20 -4.36 10.18 -9.67
N TRP A 21 -3.15 10.46 -9.17
CA TRP A 21 -2.84 10.44 -7.73
C TRP A 21 -3.01 11.83 -7.07
N PRO A 22 -3.71 11.98 -5.94
CA PRO A 22 -3.92 13.26 -5.27
C PRO A 22 -2.90 13.47 -4.16
N GLY A 23 -1.99 14.39 -4.40
CA GLY A 23 -1.10 14.91 -3.37
C GLY A 23 -0.25 16.10 -3.83
N SER A 24 -0.37 16.54 -5.09
CA SER A 24 0.57 17.50 -5.64
C SER A 24 -0.08 18.57 -6.48
N GLY A 25 -0.15 19.78 -5.92
CA GLY A 25 0.06 20.96 -6.73
C GLY A 25 1.44 20.90 -7.40
N SER A 26 1.54 21.53 -8.57
CA SER A 26 2.76 21.95 -9.27
C SER A 26 3.85 20.91 -9.64
N ARG A 27 3.78 20.48 -10.91
CA ARG A 27 4.85 20.61 -11.92
C ARG A 27 6.17 19.82 -11.83
N ARG A 28 6.37 18.84 -10.94
CA ARG A 28 7.56 17.94 -11.02
C ARG A 28 7.27 16.45 -10.80
N TYR A 29 6.23 15.90 -11.41
CA TYR A 29 6.09 14.45 -11.47
C TYR A 29 6.74 13.94 -12.74
N GLY A 30 7.92 13.35 -12.58
CA GLY A 30 8.52 12.53 -13.61
C GLY A 30 7.49 11.49 -14.05
N GLN A 31 7.22 11.45 -15.35
CA GLN A 31 6.47 10.36 -15.95
C GLN A 31 7.11 9.06 -15.46
N HIS A 32 6.35 8.19 -14.80
CA HIS A 32 6.78 6.81 -14.60
C HIS A 32 6.86 6.18 -15.99
N SER A 33 8.01 6.32 -16.64
CA SER A 33 8.29 5.88 -18.01
C SER A 33 8.12 4.37 -18.22
N SER A 34 7.99 3.60 -17.13
CA SER A 34 7.76 2.15 -17.16
C SER A 34 6.29 1.74 -16.96
N CYS A 35 5.38 2.68 -16.74
CA CYS A 35 3.99 2.34 -16.45
C CYS A 35 3.28 1.84 -17.71
N ARG A 36 3.37 0.53 -17.97
CA ARG A 36 2.72 -0.11 -19.11
C ARG A 36 1.21 -0.06 -18.90
N ARG A 37 0.53 0.68 -19.77
CA ARG A 37 -0.93 0.71 -19.83
C ARG A 37 -1.43 -0.71 -20.14
N THR A 38 -2.41 -1.16 -19.39
CA THR A 38 -3.02 -2.50 -19.54
C THR A 38 -4.53 -2.40 -19.62
N LEU A 39 -5.20 -3.56 -19.71
CA LEU A 39 -6.65 -3.75 -19.80
C LEU A 39 -7.43 -2.51 -19.32
N TRP A 40 -8.18 -1.90 -20.24
CA TRP A 40 -9.11 -0.78 -19.99
C TRP A 40 -8.45 0.56 -19.66
N GLY A 41 -7.14 0.69 -19.92
CA GLY A 41 -6.38 1.94 -19.79
C GLY A 41 -5.81 2.18 -18.40
N TYR A 42 -5.87 1.17 -17.52
CA TYR A 42 -5.32 1.24 -16.17
C TYR A 42 -3.84 0.85 -16.14
N SER A 43 -3.20 1.30 -15.08
CA SER A 43 -1.75 1.29 -14.90
C SER A 43 -1.35 0.53 -13.65
N TYR A 44 -2.23 0.52 -12.64
CA TYR A 44 -2.03 -0.10 -11.34
C TYR A 44 -3.34 -0.72 -10.86
N ILE A 45 -3.24 -1.90 -10.24
CA ILE A 45 -4.23 -2.40 -9.29
C ILE A 45 -3.65 -2.13 -7.91
N ALA A 46 -4.39 -1.41 -7.06
CA ALA A 46 -4.00 -1.18 -5.68
C ALA A 46 -4.85 -1.97 -4.71
N VAL A 47 -4.22 -2.47 -3.66
CA VAL A 47 -4.86 -3.25 -2.59
C VAL A 47 -4.57 -2.58 -1.25
N ASN A 48 -5.62 -2.33 -0.47
CA ASN A 48 -5.52 -1.76 0.86
C ASN A 48 -5.21 -2.86 1.90
N ASP A 49 -4.61 -2.47 3.02
CA ASP A 49 -4.29 -3.37 4.13
C ASP A 49 -5.18 -3.10 5.34
N HIS A 50 -6.01 -4.09 5.68
CA HIS A 50 -6.63 -4.25 6.98
C HIS A 50 -6.66 -5.75 7.28
N VAL A 51 -6.12 -6.15 8.43
CA VAL A 51 -6.09 -7.53 8.91
C VAL A 51 -7.38 -7.82 9.67
N VAL A 52 -7.80 -6.88 10.51
CA VAL A 52 -9.07 -6.94 11.25
C VAL A 52 -9.63 -5.54 11.32
N VAL A 53 -10.94 -5.41 11.06
CA VAL A 53 -11.65 -4.14 11.24
C VAL A 53 -12.54 -4.28 12.47
N PRO A 54 -12.18 -3.68 13.61
CA PRO A 54 -13.02 -3.65 14.80
C PRO A 54 -14.37 -3.00 14.50
N LYS A 55 -15.42 -3.45 15.21
CA LYS A 55 -16.77 -2.86 15.07
C LYS A 55 -16.79 -1.41 15.59
N ASP A 56 -16.06 -1.17 16.66
CA ASP A 56 -15.93 0.13 17.31
C ASP A 56 -14.51 0.64 17.09
N VAL A 57 -14.38 1.76 16.39
CA VAL A 57 -13.11 2.43 16.11
C VAL A 57 -13.20 3.84 16.70
N ALA A 58 -12.42 4.10 17.74
CA ALA A 58 -12.29 5.42 18.36
C ALA A 58 -11.15 6.23 17.73
N SER A 59 -10.18 5.57 17.08
CA SER A 59 -9.12 6.22 16.32
C SER A 59 -9.68 7.12 15.20
N LEU A 60 -9.13 8.33 15.09
CA LEU A 60 -9.49 9.27 14.01
C LEU A 60 -8.74 8.94 12.72
N TYR A 61 -9.46 8.95 11.60
CA TYR A 61 -8.87 8.73 10.29
C TYR A 61 -8.10 9.98 9.83
N PRO A 62 -6.78 9.91 9.60
CA PRO A 62 -5.96 11.10 9.38
C PRO A 62 -6.10 11.72 7.97
N TYR A 63 -6.86 11.10 7.07
CA TYR A 63 -6.96 11.51 5.67
C TYR A 63 -8.32 12.15 5.31
N THR A 64 -9.13 12.47 6.31
CA THR A 64 -10.42 13.16 6.19
C THR A 64 -10.49 14.27 7.22
N ASP A 65 -11.02 15.42 6.83
CA ASP A 65 -11.05 16.62 7.68
C ASP A 65 -11.85 16.42 8.98
N ASP A 66 -12.88 15.56 8.94
CA ASP A 66 -13.74 15.22 10.08
C ASP A 66 -13.27 13.99 10.87
N GLY A 67 -12.14 13.39 10.48
CA GLY A 67 -11.63 12.16 11.10
C GLY A 67 -12.48 10.91 10.83
N SER A 68 -13.50 10.98 9.97
CA SER A 68 -14.35 9.83 9.66
C SER A 68 -13.70 8.88 8.65
N TRP A 69 -13.70 7.59 8.94
CA TRP A 69 -13.16 6.61 8.00
C TRP A 69 -14.21 6.23 6.93
N PRO A 70 -13.98 6.46 5.63
CA PRO A 70 -14.93 6.13 4.55
C PRO A 70 -14.90 4.63 4.15
N GLY A 71 -14.16 3.82 4.92
CA GLY A 71 -14.15 2.37 4.78
C GLY A 71 -15.50 1.76 5.16
N ARG A 72 -15.73 0.53 4.71
CA ARG A 72 -16.84 -0.27 5.22
C ARG A 72 -16.27 -1.22 6.26
N ILE A 73 -16.99 -1.40 7.36
CA ILE A 73 -16.79 -2.55 8.24
C ILE A 73 -17.12 -3.79 7.41
N GLY A 74 -16.16 -4.68 7.18
CA GLY A 74 -16.33 -5.85 6.32
C GLY A 74 -15.05 -6.35 5.67
N ASP A 75 -15.20 -7.39 4.83
CA ASP A 75 -14.13 -8.28 4.36
C ASP A 75 -13.03 -7.57 3.56
N PHE A 76 -11.92 -7.24 4.21
CA PHE A 76 -10.67 -6.92 3.53
C PHE A 76 -9.91 -8.21 3.27
N LEU A 77 -9.45 -8.39 2.03
CA LEU A 77 -8.54 -9.49 1.72
C LEU A 77 -7.13 -9.09 2.18
N ASP A 78 -6.37 -10.05 2.71
CA ASP A 78 -4.96 -9.83 2.99
C ASP A 78 -4.24 -9.37 1.71
N PRO A 79 -3.55 -8.21 1.74
CA PRO A 79 -3.01 -7.60 0.54
C PRO A 79 -1.91 -8.45 -0.11
N LEU A 80 -1.08 -9.13 0.68
CA LEU A 80 0.02 -9.94 0.17
C LEU A 80 -0.50 -11.19 -0.55
N SER A 81 -1.51 -11.85 0.03
CA SER A 81 -2.21 -12.99 -0.55
C SER A 81 -2.92 -12.61 -1.85
N LEU A 82 -3.65 -11.50 -1.85
CA LEU A 82 -4.35 -11.02 -3.05
C LEU A 82 -3.37 -10.62 -4.15
N ILE A 83 -2.29 -9.91 -3.82
CA ILE A 83 -1.24 -9.56 -4.78
C ILE A 83 -0.59 -10.82 -5.35
N GLY A 84 -0.36 -11.86 -4.54
CA GLY A 84 0.15 -13.15 -5.01
C GLY A 84 -0.76 -13.80 -6.04
N PHE A 85 -2.07 -13.82 -5.78
CA PHE A 85 -3.06 -14.29 -6.76
C PHE A 85 -3.04 -13.44 -8.04
N LEU A 86 -3.11 -12.12 -7.90
CA LEU A 86 -3.08 -11.17 -9.03
C LEU A 86 -1.80 -11.28 -9.85
N ALA A 87 -0.66 -11.56 -9.22
CA ALA A 87 0.61 -11.78 -9.91
C ALA A 87 0.54 -12.99 -10.84
N GLY A 88 -0.14 -14.06 -10.44
CA GLY A 88 -0.34 -15.26 -11.26
C GLY A 88 -1.25 -15.02 -12.47
N VAL A 89 -2.38 -14.33 -12.26
CA VAL A 89 -3.42 -14.13 -13.28
C VAL A 89 -3.23 -12.89 -14.16
N THR A 90 -2.27 -12.01 -13.83
CA THR A 90 -1.94 -10.82 -14.64
C THR A 90 -0.50 -10.85 -15.14
N LYS A 91 -0.23 -10.25 -16.32
CA LYS A 91 1.11 -10.29 -16.94
C LYS A 91 1.79 -8.94 -17.16
N LYS A 92 1.04 -7.84 -17.07
CA LYS A 92 1.53 -6.52 -17.50
C LYS A 92 1.20 -5.38 -16.53
N ILE A 93 0.11 -5.49 -15.76
CA ILE A 93 -0.34 -4.41 -14.88
C ILE A 93 0.54 -4.36 -13.63
N ASN A 94 0.85 -3.16 -13.12
CA ASN A 94 1.57 -3.03 -11.87
C ASN A 94 0.64 -3.34 -10.69
N LEU A 95 1.19 -3.91 -9.64
CA LEU A 95 0.47 -4.31 -8.42
C LEU A 95 0.97 -3.44 -7.27
N LEU A 96 0.08 -2.69 -6.64
CA LEU A 96 0.40 -1.68 -5.63
C LEU A 96 -0.24 -2.05 -4.28
N THR A 97 0.50 -1.93 -3.18
CA THR A 97 -0.09 -1.85 -1.85
C THR A 97 -0.43 -0.39 -1.52
N SER A 98 -1.63 -0.09 -1.03
CA SER A 98 -2.12 1.28 -0.83
C SER A 98 -2.85 1.46 0.51
N VAL A 99 -2.17 1.41 1.65
CA VAL A 99 -0.75 1.09 1.86
C VAL A 99 -0.67 -0.27 2.57
N LEU A 100 0.51 -0.89 2.57
CA LEU A 100 0.80 -2.03 3.44
C LEU A 100 1.21 -1.47 4.82
N VAL A 101 0.47 -1.81 5.86
CA VAL A 101 0.81 -1.46 7.24
C VAL A 101 1.86 -2.47 7.70
N ILE A 102 3.12 -2.07 7.52
CA ILE A 102 4.28 -2.92 7.74
C ILE A 102 4.41 -3.39 9.20
N PRO A 103 4.13 -2.56 10.23
CA PRO A 103 4.27 -2.98 11.63
C PRO A 103 3.38 -4.16 12.07
N TYR A 104 2.38 -4.56 11.29
CA TYR A 104 1.53 -5.72 11.59
C TYR A 104 2.25 -7.07 11.45
N ARG A 105 3.42 -7.10 10.81
CA ARG A 105 4.08 -8.35 10.38
C ARG A 105 5.52 -8.39 10.89
N PRO A 106 6.05 -9.56 11.28
CA PRO A 106 7.46 -9.67 11.65
C PRO A 106 8.39 -9.21 10.51
N PRO A 107 9.49 -8.49 10.80
CA PRO A 107 10.24 -7.75 9.78
C PRO A 107 10.87 -8.64 8.73
N ILE A 108 11.55 -9.69 9.16
CA ILE A 108 12.26 -10.63 8.27
C ILE A 108 11.26 -11.40 7.41
N LEU A 109 10.13 -11.81 8.01
CA LEU A 109 9.09 -12.53 7.29
C LEU A 109 8.41 -11.63 6.24
N ALA A 110 8.10 -10.38 6.61
CA ALA A 110 7.57 -9.38 5.70
C ALA A 110 8.50 -9.15 4.51
N ALA A 111 9.80 -8.97 4.76
CA ALA A 111 10.83 -8.83 3.72
C ALA A 111 10.80 -10.01 2.74
N LYS A 112 10.77 -11.25 3.26
CA LYS A 112 10.74 -12.46 2.43
C LYS A 112 9.46 -12.57 1.61
N MET A 113 8.31 -12.29 2.19
CA MET A 113 7.02 -12.33 1.48
C MET A 113 7.01 -11.30 0.35
N ILE A 114 7.41 -10.05 0.62
CA ILE A 114 7.50 -8.98 -0.38
C ILE A 114 8.47 -9.34 -1.50
N ALA A 115 9.67 -9.83 -1.16
CA ALA A 115 10.66 -10.24 -2.15
C ALA A 115 10.15 -11.38 -3.05
N SER A 116 9.44 -12.35 -2.46
CA SER A 116 8.86 -13.47 -3.21
C SER A 116 7.77 -12.98 -4.17
N LEU A 117 6.92 -12.05 -3.73
CA LEU A 117 5.91 -11.43 -4.57
C LEU A 117 6.51 -10.60 -5.71
N ASP A 118 7.60 -9.87 -5.46
CA ASP A 118 8.28 -9.12 -6.52
C ASP A 118 8.78 -10.07 -7.63
N VAL A 119 9.43 -11.17 -7.23
CA VAL A 119 9.88 -12.22 -8.16
C VAL A 119 8.70 -12.87 -8.89
N MET A 120 7.66 -13.29 -8.18
CA MET A 120 6.47 -13.93 -8.78
C MET A 120 5.72 -12.99 -9.72
N SER A 121 5.71 -11.69 -9.42
CA SER A 121 5.09 -10.68 -10.28
C SER A 121 5.95 -10.34 -11.49
N GLY A 122 7.23 -10.74 -11.53
CA GLY A 122 8.17 -10.35 -12.57
C GLY A 122 8.58 -8.88 -12.48
N GLY A 123 8.74 -8.35 -11.26
CA GLY A 123 9.15 -6.96 -11.01
C GLY A 123 8.04 -5.93 -11.18
N ARG A 124 6.77 -6.34 -11.03
CA ARG A 124 5.59 -5.46 -11.18
C ARG A 124 5.05 -4.97 -9.84
N LEU A 125 5.63 -5.42 -8.72
CA LEU A 125 5.23 -5.00 -7.39
C LEU A 125 5.72 -3.57 -7.13
N ILE A 126 4.81 -2.75 -6.62
CA ILE A 126 5.10 -1.44 -6.08
C ILE A 126 4.66 -1.49 -4.62
N LEU A 127 5.62 -1.36 -3.73
CA LEU A 127 5.35 -1.41 -2.30
C LEU A 127 5.04 0.00 -1.80
N GLY A 128 3.75 0.28 -1.59
CA GLY A 128 3.32 1.41 -0.79
C GLY A 128 3.32 1.04 0.69
N VAL A 129 4.07 1.78 1.50
CA VAL A 129 4.26 1.51 2.93
C VAL A 129 3.52 2.55 3.77
N GLY A 130 2.88 2.10 4.85
CA GLY A 130 2.25 2.96 5.84
C GLY A 130 2.57 2.53 7.26
N ALA A 131 2.59 3.51 8.16
CA ALA A 131 2.77 3.27 9.59
C ALA A 131 1.49 2.82 10.30
N GLY A 132 0.33 2.94 9.64
CA GLY A 132 -0.98 2.61 10.22
C GLY A 132 -1.54 3.71 11.13
N TRP A 133 -2.85 3.75 11.26
CA TRP A 133 -3.58 4.82 11.98
C TRP A 133 -4.57 4.29 13.01
N MET A 134 -4.98 3.02 12.91
CA MET A 134 -6.02 2.43 13.75
C MET A 134 -5.39 1.70 14.93
N ARG A 135 -5.40 2.31 16.12
CA ARG A 135 -4.80 1.72 17.33
C ARG A 135 -5.44 0.39 17.69
N GLU A 136 -6.75 0.28 17.54
CA GLU A 136 -7.54 -0.89 17.87
C GLU A 136 -7.13 -2.10 17.02
N GLU A 137 -6.73 -1.87 15.76
CA GLU A 137 -6.20 -2.92 14.90
C GLU A 137 -4.79 -3.34 15.32
N PHE A 138 -3.92 -2.39 15.73
CA PHE A 138 -2.61 -2.71 16.31
C PHE A 138 -2.72 -3.62 17.54
N GLU A 139 -3.66 -3.30 18.44
CA GLU A 139 -3.93 -4.10 19.64
C GLU A 139 -4.48 -5.48 19.27
N ALA A 140 -5.42 -5.55 18.33
CA ALA A 140 -6.03 -6.81 17.90
C ALA A 140 -5.03 -7.79 17.27
N VAL A 141 -4.07 -7.29 16.48
CA VAL A 141 -3.05 -8.15 15.83
C VAL A 141 -1.81 -8.39 16.70
N GLY A 142 -1.74 -7.78 17.90
CA GLY A 142 -0.57 -7.87 18.77
C GLY A 142 0.67 -7.20 18.17
N ALA A 143 0.49 -6.12 17.42
CA ALA A 143 1.58 -5.34 16.84
C ALA A 143 2.38 -4.58 17.92
N PRO A 144 3.60 -4.09 17.58
CA PRO A 144 4.38 -3.21 18.46
C PRO A 144 3.60 -1.96 18.88
N ASP A 145 4.08 -1.28 19.93
CA ASP A 145 3.43 -0.07 20.47
C ASP A 145 3.02 0.91 19.37
N PHE A 146 1.73 1.26 19.38
CA PHE A 146 1.14 2.16 18.40
C PHE A 146 1.83 3.53 18.41
N ASN A 147 2.28 4.04 19.57
CA ASN A 147 2.93 5.35 19.60
C ASN A 147 4.33 5.31 18.93
N GLY A 148 5.03 4.17 19.00
CA GLY A 148 6.31 3.92 18.33
C GLY A 148 6.22 3.49 16.85
N ARG A 149 5.02 3.27 16.28
CA ARG A 149 4.82 2.69 14.94
C ARG A 149 5.56 3.40 13.81
N GLY A 150 5.72 4.74 13.89
CA GLY A 150 6.45 5.52 12.89
C GLY A 150 7.92 5.11 12.83
N LYS A 151 8.60 5.12 13.99
CA LYS A 151 10.00 4.69 14.12
C LYS A 151 10.19 3.24 13.67
N VAL A 152 9.29 2.33 14.06
CA VAL A 152 9.34 0.93 13.62
C VAL A 152 9.21 0.85 12.09
N THR A 153 8.34 1.66 11.49
CA THR A 153 8.18 1.69 10.03
C THR A 153 9.46 2.16 9.34
N ASP A 154 10.11 3.19 9.87
CA ASP A 154 11.39 3.70 9.35
C ASP A 154 12.48 2.61 9.39
N GLU A 155 12.62 1.90 10.51
CA GLU A 155 13.57 0.80 10.66
C GLU A 155 13.35 -0.32 9.61
N TYR A 156 12.09 -0.65 9.31
CA TYR A 156 11.77 -1.64 8.27
C TYR A 156 12.13 -1.14 6.87
N ILE A 157 11.86 0.14 6.60
CA ILE A 157 12.20 0.76 5.32
C ILE A 157 13.71 0.72 5.10
N GLU A 158 14.50 1.07 6.13
CA GLU A 158 15.96 0.96 6.09
C GLU A 158 16.42 -0.47 5.86
N ALA A 159 15.85 -1.44 6.57
CA ALA A 159 16.17 -2.86 6.39
C ALA A 159 15.87 -3.35 4.97
N PHE A 160 14.73 -2.96 4.38
CA PHE A 160 14.38 -3.36 3.01
C PHE A 160 15.27 -2.70 1.95
N ARG A 161 15.73 -1.47 2.20
CA ARG A 161 16.73 -0.80 1.36
C ARG A 161 18.07 -1.54 1.42
N PHE A 162 18.52 -1.93 2.61
CA PHE A 162 19.77 -2.66 2.79
C PHE A 162 19.74 -4.05 2.12
N CYS A 163 18.63 -4.77 2.25
CA CYS A 163 18.44 -6.11 1.66
C CYS A 163 18.20 -6.12 0.15
N GLY A 164 18.32 -4.97 -0.53
CA GLY A 164 18.20 -4.88 -1.99
C GLY A 164 16.78 -5.11 -2.53
N GLN A 165 15.74 -5.04 -1.70
CA GLN A 165 14.32 -5.24 -2.08
C GLN A 165 13.70 -4.00 -2.74
N SER A 166 14.54 -3.08 -3.24
CA SER A 166 14.15 -1.78 -3.75
C SER A 166 14.15 -1.76 -5.28
N ARG A 167 13.00 -2.05 -5.90
CA ARG A 167 12.74 -1.62 -7.29
C ARG A 167 11.69 -0.53 -7.40
N THR A 168 10.69 -0.45 -6.51
CA THR A 168 9.82 0.75 -6.37
C THR A 168 9.15 0.80 -4.99
N LEU A 169 9.62 1.69 -4.12
CA LEU A 169 8.96 2.06 -2.86
C LEU A 169 8.19 3.37 -3.06
N ALA A 170 6.93 3.43 -2.62
CA ALA A 170 6.11 4.64 -2.61
C ALA A 170 5.72 4.99 -1.16
N PHE A 171 6.01 6.22 -0.73
CA PHE A 171 5.76 6.69 0.63
C PHE A 171 4.55 7.60 0.68
N MET A 172 3.74 7.51 1.73
CA MET A 172 2.50 8.29 1.85
C MET A 172 2.63 9.56 2.71
N GLU A 173 3.64 9.68 3.59
CA GLU A 173 3.89 10.90 4.38
C GLU A 173 4.69 11.99 3.63
N SER A 174 5.52 11.56 2.68
CA SER A 174 6.28 12.42 1.76
C SER A 174 6.48 11.62 0.48
N MET A 175 5.72 11.96 -0.55
CA MET A 175 5.56 11.16 -1.76
C MET A 175 6.74 11.32 -2.73
N SER A 176 7.97 11.16 -2.23
CA SER A 176 9.15 10.96 -3.04
C SER A 176 9.29 9.47 -3.35
N THR A 177 8.78 9.07 -4.51
CA THR A 177 9.20 7.80 -5.13
C THR A 177 10.69 7.89 -5.41
N LEU A 178 11.50 7.31 -4.53
CA LEU A 178 12.94 7.21 -4.71
C LEU A 178 13.22 5.96 -5.53
N ARG A 179 13.51 6.18 -6.82
CA ARG A 179 14.21 5.19 -7.65
C ARG A 179 15.67 5.21 -7.24
N ILE A 180 16.24 4.04 -6.97
CA ILE A 180 17.69 3.84 -7.04
C ILE A 180 18.00 3.39 -8.46
#